data_AF-A0A2N6FZ28-F1
#
_entry.id   AF-A0A2N6FZ28-F1
#
_cell.length_a   1.000
_cell.length_b   1.000
_cell.length_c   1.000
_cell.angle_alpha   90.00
_cell.angle_beta   90.00
_cell.angle_gamma   90.00
#
_symmetry.space_group_name_H-M   'P 1'
#
loop_
_entity.id
_entity.type
_entity.pdbx_description
1 polymer ?
#
loop_
_entity_poly.entity_id
_entity_poly.type
_entity_poly.pdbx_seq_one_letter_code
_entity_poly.pdbx_strand_id
1 'polypeptide(L)'
;MSSREKLLDVAFEEIYQNGYSATSVDKILKKANMNKGSMYHFFKSKKELGLAVVNERVNSYIVDKYSILLKHEKNICDELIKLIKNRNSFDFTCGCKLNNLMQE
;
A
#
# COMPACT_ATOMS: atom_id res chain seq x y z
N MET A 1 12.02 7.57 -11.55
CA MET A 1 10.75 7.67 -10.82
C MET A 1 9.98 8.85 -11.36
N SER A 2 8.80 8.59 -11.92
CA SER A 2 7.92 9.62 -12.47
C SER A 2 7.22 10.42 -11.36
N SER A 3 6.69 11.59 -11.71
CA SER A 3 5.85 12.41 -10.82
C SER A 3 4.63 11.65 -10.30
N ARG A 4 4.02 10.79 -11.13
CA ARG A 4 2.90 9.92 -10.73
C ARG A 4 3.34 8.89 -9.69
N GLU A 5 4.46 8.21 -9.93
CA GLU A 5 5.01 7.22 -8.99
C GLU A 5 5.35 7.86 -7.66
N LYS A 6 5.99 9.03 -7.67
CA LYS A 6 6.29 9.77 -6.43
C LYS A 6 5.03 10.10 -5.64
N LEU A 7 3.98 10.58 -6.31
CA LEU A 7 2.71 10.87 -5.67
C LEU A 7 2.08 9.61 -5.05
N LEU A 8 2.14 8.50 -5.78
CA LEU A 8 1.60 7.22 -5.37
C LEU A 8 2.36 6.61 -4.18
N ASP A 9 3.69 6.70 -4.16
CA ASP A 9 4.54 6.23 -3.06
C ASP A 9 4.29 7.03 -1.79
N VAL A 10 4.25 8.37 -1.90
CA VAL A 10 3.95 9.23 -0.76
C VAL A 10 2.54 8.99 -0.23
N ALA A 11 1.56 8.78 -1.12
CA ALA A 11 0.21 8.43 -0.73
C ALA A 11 0.15 7.09 0.01
N PHE A 12 0.84 6.07 -0.49
CA PHE A 12 0.94 4.78 0.18
C PHE A 12 1.54 4.92 1.58
N GLU A 13 2.66 5.62 1.74
CA GLU A 13 3.30 5.80 3.05
C GLU A 13 2.40 6.56 4.04
N GLU A 14 1.74 7.63 3.59
CA GLU A 14 0.84 8.39 4.46
C GLU A 14 -0.38 7.57 4.90
N ILE A 15 -0.99 6.82 3.98
CA ILE A 15 -2.12 5.95 4.28
C ILE A 15 -1.69 4.78 5.16
N TYR A 16 -0.51 4.21 4.91
CA TYR A 16 0.01 3.10 5.70
C TYR A 16 0.30 3.53 7.14
N GLN A 17 0.78 4.75 7.36
CA GLN A 17 1.08 5.26 8.70
C GLN A 17 -0.14 5.82 9.44
N ASN A 18 -1.04 6.51 8.74
CA ASN A 18 -2.09 7.31 9.38
C ASN A 18 -3.51 6.81 9.07
N GLY A 19 -3.66 5.84 8.18
CA GLY A 19 -4.94 5.39 7.66
C GLY A 19 -5.46 6.26 6.52
N TYR A 20 -6.38 5.69 5.72
CA TYR A 20 -6.96 6.38 4.57
C TYR A 20 -7.78 7.60 4.99
N SER A 21 -8.68 7.47 5.97
CA SER A 21 -9.58 8.55 6.40
C SER A 21 -8.83 9.77 6.93
N ALA A 22 -7.82 9.57 7.78
CA ALA A 22 -7.04 10.66 8.39
C ALA A 22 -6.04 11.33 7.43
N THR A 23 -5.78 10.73 6.27
CA THR A 23 -4.82 11.28 5.28
C THR A 23 -5.52 12.25 4.32
N SER A 24 -5.15 13.53 4.32
CA SER A 24 -5.68 14.50 3.35
C SER A 24 -4.83 14.57 2.07
N VAL A 25 -5.46 14.93 0.94
CA VAL A 25 -4.76 15.17 -0.34
C VAL A 25 -3.69 16.26 -0.19
N ASP A 26 -3.97 17.29 0.60
CA ASP A 26 -3.03 18.39 0.85
C ASP A 26 -1.80 17.91 1.63
N LYS A 27 -1.96 16.99 2.60
CA LYS A 27 -0.83 16.39 3.32
C LYS A 27 0.07 15.58 2.38
N ILE A 28 -0.55 14.76 1.51
CA ILE A 28 0.16 13.97 0.49
C ILE A 28 0.93 14.89 -0.45
N LEU A 29 0.28 15.92 -1.01
CA LEU A 29 0.89 16.86 -1.96
C LEU A 29 2.04 17.64 -1.34
N LYS A 30 1.89 18.10 -0.09
CA LYS A 30 2.95 18.78 0.65
C LYS A 30 4.17 17.87 0.82
N LYS A 31 3.97 16.61 1.22
CA LYS A 31 5.06 15.64 1.39
C LYS A 31 5.69 15.22 0.06
N ALA A 32 4.91 15.18 -1.03
CA ALA A 32 5.40 14.92 -2.38
C ALA A 32 6.11 16.12 -3.01
N ASN A 33 6.03 17.31 -2.40
CA ASN A 33 6.46 18.60 -2.96
C ASN A 33 5.80 18.87 -4.33
N MET A 34 4.47 18.77 -4.38
CA MET A 34 3.66 18.91 -5.59
C MET A 34 2.46 19.83 -5.34
N ASN A 35 1.93 20.43 -6.41
CA ASN A 35 0.75 21.29 -6.33
C ASN A 35 -0.55 20.49 -6.57
N LYS A 36 -1.70 21.12 -6.30
CA LYS A 36 -3.02 20.50 -6.52
C LYS A 36 -3.25 20.08 -7.98
N GLY A 37 -2.73 20.85 -8.95
CA GLY A 37 -2.82 20.51 -10.37
C GLY A 37 -2.15 19.17 -10.70
N SER A 38 -1.02 18.85 -10.06
CA SER A 38 -0.36 17.56 -10.22
C SER A 38 -1.23 16.39 -9.77
N MET A 39 -1.96 16.53 -8.66
CA MET A 39 -2.91 15.49 -8.22
C MET A 39 -3.97 15.24 -9.28
N TYR A 40 -4.70 16.29 -9.68
CA TYR A 40 -5.84 16.15 -10.60
C TYR A 40 -5.44 15.80 -12.03
N HIS A 41 -4.17 16.00 -12.40
CA HIS A 41 -3.62 15.50 -13.65
C HIS A 41 -3.52 13.97 -13.67
N PHE A 42 -3.18 13.33 -12.53
CA PHE A 42 -2.99 11.88 -12.45
C PHE A 42 -4.20 11.13 -11.88
N PHE A 43 -4.92 11.73 -10.92
CA PHE A 43 -6.03 11.11 -10.19
C PHE A 43 -7.12 12.15 -9.95
N LYS A 44 -8.35 11.88 -10.41
CA LYS A 44 -9.49 12.79 -10.33
C LYS A 44 -9.99 12.99 -8.89
N SER A 45 -9.64 12.09 -7.97
CA SER A 45 -10.08 12.16 -6.57
C SER A 45 -9.13 11.45 -5.61
N LYS A 46 -9.26 11.74 -4.31
CA LYS A 46 -8.60 10.97 -3.23
C LYS A 46 -8.90 9.48 -3.32
N LYS A 47 -10.16 9.13 -3.64
CA LYS A 47 -10.60 7.73 -3.80
C LYS A 47 -9.86 7.04 -4.93
N GLU A 48 -9.70 7.69 -6.08
CA GLU A 48 -8.98 7.13 -7.22
C GLU A 48 -7.50 6.91 -6.89
N LEU A 49 -6.85 7.86 -6.21
CA LEU A 49 -5.49 7.68 -5.70
C LEU A 49 -5.41 6.53 -4.69
N GLY A 50 -6.37 6.43 -3.77
CA GLY A 50 -6.43 5.33 -2.80
C GLY A 50 -6.57 3.95 -3.47
N LEU A 51 -7.42 3.84 -4.50
CA LEU A 51 -7.56 2.63 -5.29
C LEU A 51 -6.27 2.29 -6.05
N ALA A 52 -5.57 3.29 -6.60
CA ALA A 52 -4.27 3.09 -7.21
C ALA A 52 -3.23 2.58 -6.20
N VAL A 53 -3.22 3.12 -4.97
CA VAL A 53 -2.37 2.61 -3.88
C VAL A 53 -2.65 1.13 -3.60
N VAL A 54 -3.92 0.75 -3.50
CA VAL A 54 -4.31 -0.66 -3.31
C VAL A 54 -3.81 -1.53 -4.46
N ASN A 55 -4.09 -1.14 -5.70
CA ASN A 55 -3.82 -1.94 -6.88
C ASN A 55 -2.33 -2.04 -7.23
N GLU A 56 -1.55 -1.00 -6.96
CA GLU A 56 -0.16 -0.89 -7.46
C GLU A 56 0.89 -1.00 -6.36
N ARG A 57 0.54 -0.87 -5.07
CA ARG A 57 1.48 -1.02 -3.95
C ARG A 57 1.11 -2.18 -3.06
N VAL A 58 -0.13 -2.20 -2.59
CA VAL A 58 -0.59 -3.26 -1.69
C VAL A 58 -0.69 -4.60 -2.41
N ASN A 59 -1.29 -4.63 -3.59
CA ASN A 59 -1.40 -5.85 -4.37
C ASN A 59 -0.01 -6.41 -4.75
N SER A 60 0.94 -5.55 -5.15
CA SER A 60 2.32 -5.99 -5.40
C SER A 60 2.91 -6.69 -4.18
N TYR A 61 2.79 -6.07 -2.99
CA TYR A 61 3.26 -6.68 -1.75
C TYR A 61 2.57 -8.03 -1.43
N ILE A 62 1.25 -8.13 -1.65
CA ILE A 62 0.51 -9.37 -1.41
C ILE A 62 0.95 -10.46 -2.38
N VAL A 63 1.07 -10.15 -3.68
CA VAL A 63 1.52 -11.11 -4.68
C VAL A 63 2.95 -11.56 -4.37
N ASP A 64 3.87 -10.63 -4.12
CA ASP A 64 5.27 -10.95 -3.81
C ASP A 64 5.38 -11.84 -2.57
N LYS A 65 4.59 -11.55 -1.54
CA LYS A 65 4.62 -12.29 -0.28
C LYS A 65 3.93 -13.65 -0.37
N TYR A 66 2.76 -13.75 -0.99
CA TYR A 66 1.89 -14.93 -0.86
C TYR A 66 1.83 -15.81 -2.12
N SER A 67 2.26 -15.33 -3.29
CA SER A 67 2.19 -16.11 -4.54
C SER A 67 2.96 -17.43 -4.50
N ILE A 68 4.00 -17.53 -3.65
CA ILE A 68 4.74 -18.77 -3.43
C ILE A 68 3.82 -19.91 -2.96
N LEU A 69 2.78 -19.59 -2.19
CA LEU A 69 1.82 -20.59 -1.69
C LEU A 69 1.03 -21.26 -2.81
N LEU A 70 0.84 -20.58 -3.94
CA LEU A 70 0.13 -21.13 -5.11
C LEU A 70 0.92 -22.25 -5.80
N LYS A 71 2.21 -22.42 -5.48
CA LYS A 71 3.06 -23.50 -6.04
C LYS A 71 2.98 -24.81 -5.27
N HIS A 72 2.29 -24.84 -4.14
CA HIS A 72 2.19 -26.03 -3.28
C HIS A 72 0.88 -26.77 -3.49
N GLU A 73 0.96 -28.05 -3.88
CA GLU A 73 -0.22 -28.92 -4.03
C GLU A 73 -0.59 -29.67 -2.74
N LYS A 74 0.34 -29.75 -1.77
CA LYS A 74 0.18 -30.43 -0.48
C LYS A 74 0.82 -29.60 0.63
N ASN A 75 0.43 -29.86 1.88
CA ASN A 75 0.96 -29.21 3.09
C ASN A 75 0.86 -27.67 3.09
N ILE A 76 -0.15 -27.12 2.39
CA ILE A 76 -0.34 -25.67 2.24
C ILE A 76 -0.43 -24.97 3.60
N CYS A 77 -1.07 -25.60 4.60
CA CYS A 77 -1.15 -25.05 5.96
C CYS A 77 0.24 -24.85 6.59
N ASP A 78 1.15 -25.81 6.43
CA ASP A 78 2.51 -25.72 7.01
C ASP A 78 3.31 -24.62 6.31
N GLU A 79 3.21 -24.52 4.99
CA GLU A 79 3.88 -23.48 4.19
C GLU A 79 3.32 -22.09 4.50
N LEU A 80 1.99 -21.97 4.67
CA LEU A 80 1.36 -20.74 5.13
C LEU A 80 1.86 -20.34 6.52
N ILE A 81 1.97 -21.30 7.45
CA ILE A 81 2.48 -21.04 8.80
C ILE A 81 3.95 -20.59 8.74
N LYS A 82 4.81 -21.24 7.95
CA LYS A 82 6.21 -20.83 7.76
C LYS A 82 6.30 -19.40 7.21
N LEU A 83 5.48 -19.09 6.22
CA LEU A 83 5.43 -17.79 5.57
C LEU A 83 4.97 -16.69 6.51
N ILE A 84 3.88 -16.92 7.26
CA ILE A 84 3.39 -15.99 8.28
C ILE A 84 4.42 -15.84 9.39
N LYS A 85 5.17 -16.91 9.74
CA LYS A 85 6.25 -16.87 10.75
C LYS A 85 7.46 -16.03 10.32
N ASN A 86 7.71 -15.88 9.03
CA ASN A 86 8.79 -15.01 8.54
C ASN A 86 8.51 -13.53 8.85
N ARG A 87 9.38 -12.90 9.65
CA ARG A 87 9.25 -11.51 10.12
C ARG A 87 10.23 -10.53 9.46
N ASN A 88 11.11 -10.98 8.57
CA ASN A 88 12.25 -10.20 8.10
C ASN A 88 11.88 -8.86 7.42
N SER A 89 10.65 -8.74 6.90
CA SER A 89 10.13 -7.55 6.22
C SER A 89 8.84 -7.01 6.83
N PHE A 90 8.50 -7.44 8.07
CA PHE A 90 7.29 -6.99 8.74
C PHE A 90 7.58 -5.74 9.59
N ASP A 91 6.87 -4.65 9.31
CA ASP A 91 6.92 -3.46 10.13
C ASP A 91 5.89 -3.58 11.26
N PHE A 92 6.40 -3.75 12.48
CA PHE A 92 5.58 -3.91 13.68
C PHE A 92 4.97 -2.59 14.18
N THR A 93 5.42 -1.45 13.66
CA THR A 93 4.89 -0.13 14.04
C THR A 93 3.55 0.11 13.36
N CYS A 94 3.50 -0.07 12.04
CA CYS A 94 2.30 0.16 11.25
C CYS A 94 1.49 -1.13 10.98
N GLY A 95 2.09 -2.30 11.18
CA GLY A 95 1.42 -3.60 11.10
C GLY A 95 1.17 -4.07 9.66
N CYS A 96 -0.06 -4.51 9.37
CA CYS A 96 -0.40 -5.00 8.04
C CYS A 96 -0.66 -3.83 7.07
N LYS A 97 0.04 -3.82 5.93
CA LYS A 97 -0.11 -2.82 4.84
C LYS A 97 -1.53 -2.69 4.30
N LEU A 98 -2.39 -3.69 4.50
CA LEU A 98 -3.80 -3.66 4.13
C LEU A 98 -4.71 -3.14 5.26
N ASN A 99 -4.34 -3.32 6.52
CA ASN A 99 -5.24 -3.04 7.65
C ASN A 99 -5.60 -1.55 7.75
N ASN A 100 -4.63 -0.66 7.53
CA ASN A 100 -4.84 0.79 7.62
C ASN A 100 -5.59 1.36 6.38
N LEU A 101 -5.90 0.52 5.39
CA LEU A 101 -6.85 0.81 4.31
C LEU A 101 -8.27 0.31 4.61
N MET A 102 -8.42 -0.63 5.55
CA MET A 102 -9.68 -1.34 5.83
C MET A 102 -10.43 -0.82 7.06
N GLN A 103 -9.74 -0.10 7.97
CA GLN A 103 -10.40 0.63 9.05
C GLN A 103 -10.98 1.93 8.49
N GLU A 104 -12.20 1.84 7.96
CA GLU A 104 -13.13 2.98 7.86
C GLU A 104 -13.90 3.14 9.18
#